data_AF-A0A0D2HDF8-F1
#
_entry.id   AF-A0A0D2HDF8-F1
#
_cell.length_a   1.000
_cell.length_b   1.000
_cell.length_c   1.000
_cell.angle_alpha   90.00
_cell.angle_beta   90.00
_cell.angle_gamma   90.00
#
_symmetry.space_group_name_H-M   'P 1'
#
loop_
_entity.id
_entity.type
_entity.pdbx_description
1 polymer ?
#
loop_
_entity_poly.entity_id
_entity_poly.type
_entity_poly.pdbx_seq_one_letter_code
_entity_poly.pdbx_strand_id
1 'polypeptide(L)'
;MQLYLLSQDSDRGQGSIEIDGLHWGLTTHNLDASDVEEVQFTCVSYTWGEGRESSPFHPSHEVSDRTIPALTAVVRHRPSCTHIWIDAFCVPVDAAPERAHTLESMGYIYSRANEVIVVLSVSAHPVLQKMNASDRVDPVHLDILEREEWVSRAWTYQEAANSKVLYITCEESHGVIIPGNHFLNCLGYTLTRLDGSVPSASEKRQRYPRLDAFEDLIAEYMLAGYQERSALQVMSNMDRRTQRHAEDHFYAMIGAISTARASSTPALDPCEAFMTLCERKGDYSFIYSAAKRDSTPSKRWRPVPGDLPAILPWHCYGEGQPGHKESGTLYLDLMLPLGVSPIVDDGKEFVQAWLAASKFVSVGPGDSLQEAAHAALRVMGFKGSPDCVTTSHGFFFPSERISADKEFTVLVATAVRWSFGAPALARCRHGNEETFTPGAFFGRVDNEAAVSVRVS
;
A
#
# COMPACT_ATOMS: atom_id res chain seq x y z
N MET A 1 -15.68 19.80 5.14
CA MET A 1 -14.29 19.99 4.70
C MET A 1 -14.29 21.03 3.59
N GLN A 2 -13.45 22.05 3.71
CA GLN A 2 -13.18 22.97 2.59
C GLN A 2 -12.22 22.29 1.61
N LEU A 3 -12.62 22.19 0.35
CA LEU A 3 -11.80 21.70 -0.75
C LEU A 3 -11.40 22.90 -1.60
N TYR A 4 -10.11 23.10 -1.79
CA TYR A 4 -9.61 24.10 -2.71
C TYR A 4 -9.39 23.45 -4.08
N LEU A 5 -9.81 24.12 -5.14
CA LEU A 5 -9.67 23.66 -6.53
C LEU A 5 -9.15 24.81 -7.37
N LEU A 6 -8.33 24.50 -8.36
CA LEU A 6 -8.09 25.42 -9.46
C LEU A 6 -9.31 25.44 -10.36
N SER A 7 -9.89 26.60 -10.54
CA SER A 7 -11.00 26.83 -11.46
C SER A 7 -10.59 27.79 -12.56
N GLN A 8 -11.13 27.58 -13.77
CA GLN A 8 -10.91 28.54 -14.85
C GLN A 8 -11.49 29.90 -14.46
N ASP A 9 -10.64 30.92 -14.48
CA ASP A 9 -10.97 32.30 -14.13
C ASP A 9 -11.02 33.14 -15.41
N SER A 10 -12.06 33.96 -15.56
CA SER A 10 -12.13 34.93 -16.66
C SER A 10 -11.32 36.20 -16.39
N ASP A 11 -11.02 36.48 -15.11
CA ASP A 11 -10.37 37.71 -14.68
C ASP A 11 -8.84 37.53 -14.59
N ARG A 12 -8.11 38.39 -15.31
CA ARG A 12 -6.64 38.44 -15.28
C ARG A 12 -6.17 39.20 -14.05
N GLY A 13 -6.24 38.55 -12.89
CA GLY A 13 -5.97 39.14 -11.58
C GLY A 13 -4.73 38.59 -10.86
N GLN A 14 -4.31 39.29 -9.82
CA GLN A 14 -3.32 38.78 -8.85
C GLN A 14 -3.91 37.53 -8.14
N GLY A 15 -3.14 36.45 -8.06
CA GLY A 15 -3.64 35.15 -7.55
C GLY A 15 -4.25 34.24 -8.62
N SER A 16 -3.89 34.46 -9.89
CA SER A 16 -4.20 33.55 -11.01
C SER A 16 -2.91 33.11 -11.71
N ILE A 17 -2.97 31.97 -12.42
CA ILE A 17 -1.89 31.48 -13.29
C ILE A 17 -2.41 31.26 -14.71
N GLU A 18 -1.65 31.70 -15.71
CA GLU A 18 -1.95 31.42 -17.13
C GLU A 18 -1.27 30.11 -17.58
N ILE A 19 -2.06 29.19 -18.11
CA ILE A 19 -1.62 27.90 -18.66
C ILE A 19 -2.34 27.68 -20.00
N ASP A 20 -1.57 27.61 -21.09
CA ASP A 20 -2.10 27.47 -22.45
C ASP A 20 -3.21 28.46 -22.83
N GLY A 21 -3.05 29.71 -22.40
CA GLY A 21 -4.01 30.78 -22.67
C GLY A 21 -5.27 30.76 -21.80
N LEU A 22 -5.40 29.79 -20.88
CA LEU A 22 -6.44 29.73 -19.87
C LEU A 22 -5.91 30.28 -18.54
N HIS A 23 -6.70 31.08 -17.86
CA HIS A 23 -6.35 31.57 -16.53
C HIS A 23 -7.01 30.68 -15.47
N TRP A 24 -6.26 30.36 -14.42
CA TRP A 24 -6.70 29.50 -13.33
C TRP A 24 -6.55 30.21 -12.00
N GLY A 25 -7.63 30.28 -11.24
CA GLY A 25 -7.68 30.84 -9.89
C GLY A 25 -8.03 29.77 -8.84
N LEU A 26 -7.66 30.00 -7.59
CA LEU A 26 -7.99 29.08 -6.49
C LEU A 26 -9.39 29.39 -5.95
N THR A 27 -10.30 28.43 -6.00
CA THR A 27 -11.67 28.53 -5.48
C THR A 27 -11.90 27.55 -4.34
N THR A 28 -12.75 27.92 -3.39
CA THR A 28 -13.08 27.07 -2.24
C THR A 28 -14.47 26.47 -2.41
N HIS A 29 -14.57 25.15 -2.24
CA HIS A 29 -15.81 24.39 -2.30
C HIS A 29 -16.06 23.71 -0.96
N ASN A 30 -17.25 23.88 -0.39
CA ASN A 30 -17.63 23.19 0.83
C ASN A 30 -18.27 21.83 0.49
N LEU A 31 -17.56 20.74 0.75
CA LEU A 31 -18.06 19.39 0.50
C LEU A 31 -19.14 18.93 1.50
N ASP A 32 -19.47 19.74 2.51
CA ASP A 32 -20.48 19.43 3.53
C ASP A 32 -21.82 20.14 3.29
N ALA A 33 -21.86 21.07 2.34
CA ALA A 33 -23.07 21.82 2.06
C ALA A 33 -24.07 20.91 1.30
N SER A 34 -25.29 20.83 1.83
CA SER A 34 -26.34 19.90 1.40
C SER A 34 -26.89 20.17 -0.02
N ASP A 35 -26.57 21.33 -0.57
CA ASP A 35 -27.12 21.86 -1.83
C ASP A 35 -26.08 21.98 -2.96
N VAL A 36 -24.87 21.41 -2.80
CA VAL A 36 -23.82 21.54 -3.82
C VAL A 36 -23.98 20.41 -4.85
N GLU A 37 -24.19 20.78 -6.11
CA GLU A 37 -24.00 19.87 -7.24
C GLU A 37 -22.66 19.13 -7.08
N GLU A 38 -22.62 17.85 -7.43
CA GLU A 38 -21.43 17.04 -7.29
C GLU A 38 -20.28 17.65 -8.13
N VAL A 39 -19.42 18.45 -7.48
CA VAL A 39 -18.33 19.17 -8.15
C VAL A 39 -17.43 18.13 -8.81
N GLN A 40 -17.35 18.19 -10.13
CA GLN A 40 -16.48 17.32 -10.91
C GLN A 40 -15.11 17.97 -11.04
N PHE A 41 -14.07 17.24 -10.64
CA PHE A 41 -12.69 17.70 -10.72
C PHE A 41 -11.74 16.56 -11.11
N THR A 42 -10.61 16.95 -11.69
CA THR A 42 -9.50 16.04 -12.03
C THR A 42 -8.38 16.21 -10.99
N CYS A 43 -7.88 15.12 -10.42
CA CYS A 43 -6.68 15.18 -9.59
C CYS A 43 -5.42 15.03 -10.45
N VAL A 44 -4.39 15.83 -10.13
CA VAL A 44 -3.04 15.68 -10.66
C VAL A 44 -2.19 14.93 -9.64
N SER A 45 -1.49 13.90 -10.10
CA SER A 45 -0.59 13.07 -9.31
C SER A 45 0.81 13.16 -9.92
N TYR A 46 1.79 13.70 -9.19
CA TYR A 46 3.15 13.91 -9.71
C TYR A 46 4.17 13.87 -8.58
N THR A 47 5.46 13.94 -8.92
CA THR A 47 6.52 14.00 -7.92
C THR A 47 7.16 15.37 -7.87
N TRP A 48 7.34 15.89 -6.65
CA TRP A 48 8.06 17.13 -6.41
C TRP A 48 9.54 16.96 -6.72
N GLY A 49 10.04 17.75 -7.65
CA GLY A 49 11.47 17.87 -7.98
C GLY A 49 12.30 18.49 -6.85
N GLU A 50 13.59 18.60 -7.11
CA GLU A 50 14.54 19.25 -6.20
C GLU A 50 14.46 20.78 -6.27
N GLY A 51 14.09 21.33 -7.44
CA GLY A 51 13.93 22.76 -7.64
C GLY A 51 12.71 23.32 -6.91
N ARG A 52 12.79 24.61 -6.58
CA ARG A 52 11.74 25.37 -5.90
C ARG A 52 11.45 26.65 -6.67
N GLU A 53 10.18 26.95 -6.82
CA GLU A 53 9.68 28.14 -7.49
C GLU A 53 8.62 28.81 -6.62
N SER A 54 8.49 30.13 -6.74
CA SER A 54 7.47 30.88 -5.98
C SER A 54 6.06 30.45 -6.42
N SER A 55 5.19 30.17 -5.45
CA SER A 55 3.80 29.88 -5.72
C SER A 55 3.10 31.11 -6.33
N PRO A 56 2.32 30.96 -7.41
CA PRO A 56 1.52 32.04 -7.97
C PRO A 56 0.36 32.46 -7.06
N PHE A 57 -0.03 31.61 -6.10
CA PHE A 57 -1.15 31.83 -5.18
C PHE A 57 -0.71 32.30 -3.79
N HIS A 58 0.51 31.93 -3.38
CA HIS A 58 1.04 32.20 -2.03
C HIS A 58 2.46 32.79 -2.12
N PRO A 59 2.64 34.12 -2.10
CA PRO A 59 3.93 34.77 -2.31
C PRO A 59 5.06 34.36 -1.37
N SER A 60 4.74 33.85 -0.18
CA SER A 60 5.69 33.36 0.82
C SER A 60 5.90 31.84 0.80
N HIS A 61 5.31 31.14 -0.18
CA HIS A 61 5.40 29.69 -0.29
C HIS A 61 6.10 29.29 -1.59
N GLU A 62 6.96 28.29 -1.50
CA GLU A 62 7.61 27.69 -2.66
C GLU A 62 6.95 26.36 -3.00
N VAL A 63 6.72 26.15 -4.29
CA VAL A 63 6.27 24.88 -4.85
C VAL A 63 7.40 24.22 -5.64
N SER A 64 7.23 22.95 -6.00
CA SER A 64 8.19 22.30 -6.87
C SER A 64 8.18 22.93 -8.27
N ASP A 65 9.37 23.05 -8.86
CA ASP A 65 9.63 23.28 -10.28
C ASP A 65 8.86 22.35 -11.25
N ARG A 66 8.41 21.18 -10.79
CA ARG A 66 7.60 20.22 -11.56
C ARG A 66 6.10 20.50 -11.54
N THR A 67 5.64 21.40 -10.66
CA THR A 67 4.20 21.67 -10.44
C THR A 67 3.54 22.25 -11.68
N ILE A 68 4.13 23.30 -12.28
CA ILE A 68 3.59 23.94 -13.49
C ILE A 68 3.69 23.04 -14.72
N PRO A 69 4.82 22.36 -14.99
CA PRO A 69 4.89 21.36 -16.06
C PRO A 69 3.81 20.27 -15.95
N ALA A 70 3.57 19.73 -14.74
CA ALA A 70 2.55 18.71 -14.52
C ALA A 70 1.13 19.23 -14.75
N LEU A 71 0.81 20.40 -14.21
CA LEU A 71 -0.47 21.05 -14.45
C LEU A 71 -0.70 21.37 -15.93
N THR A 72 0.33 21.84 -16.63
CA THR A 72 0.29 22.11 -18.08
C THR A 72 -0.02 20.86 -18.87
N ALA A 73 0.65 19.74 -18.58
CA ALA A 73 0.38 18.46 -19.27
C ALA A 73 -1.09 18.03 -19.11
N VAL A 74 -1.65 18.19 -17.91
CA VAL A 74 -3.06 17.87 -17.62
C VAL A 74 -4.03 18.78 -18.38
N VAL A 75 -3.83 20.10 -18.32
CA VAL A 75 -4.69 21.09 -19.01
C VAL A 75 -4.74 20.81 -20.52
N ARG A 76 -3.61 20.46 -21.14
CA ARG A 76 -3.55 20.11 -22.57
C ARG A 76 -4.31 18.84 -22.92
N HIS A 77 -4.18 17.81 -22.09
CA HIS A 77 -4.90 16.55 -22.31
C HIS A 77 -6.38 16.62 -21.98
N ARG A 78 -6.80 17.62 -21.20
CA ARG A 78 -8.17 17.83 -20.74
C ARG A 78 -8.59 19.31 -20.87
N PRO A 79 -8.67 19.85 -22.10
CA PRO A 79 -9.01 21.27 -22.30
C PRO A 79 -10.42 21.63 -21.83
N SER A 80 -11.32 20.64 -21.71
CA SER A 80 -12.66 20.81 -21.16
C SER A 80 -12.74 20.69 -19.63
N CYS A 81 -11.62 20.42 -18.95
CA CYS A 81 -11.59 20.36 -17.50
C CYS A 81 -11.80 21.77 -16.92
N THR A 82 -12.75 21.90 -16.00
CA THR A 82 -13.09 23.19 -15.37
C THR A 82 -12.54 23.31 -13.95
N HIS A 83 -12.27 22.18 -13.29
CA HIS A 83 -11.75 22.14 -11.92
C HIS A 83 -10.62 21.12 -11.80
N ILE A 84 -9.47 21.54 -11.27
CA ILE A 84 -8.29 20.70 -11.08
C ILE A 84 -7.87 20.75 -9.61
N TRP A 85 -7.57 19.59 -9.04
CA TRP A 85 -6.92 19.48 -7.74
C TRP A 85 -5.45 19.08 -7.94
N ILE A 86 -4.53 19.92 -7.44
CA ILE A 86 -3.09 19.66 -7.41
C ILE A 86 -2.56 20.06 -6.04
N ASP A 87 -1.90 19.12 -5.36
CA ASP A 87 -1.54 19.22 -3.93
C ASP A 87 -0.81 20.53 -3.59
N ALA A 88 0.17 20.92 -4.40
CA ALA A 88 1.00 22.10 -4.18
C ALA A 88 0.23 23.43 -4.15
N PHE A 89 -0.98 23.48 -4.73
CA PHE A 89 -1.82 24.69 -4.72
C PHE A 89 -3.10 24.52 -3.92
N CYS A 90 -3.64 23.29 -3.84
CA CYS A 90 -4.94 23.01 -3.26
C CYS A 90 -4.87 22.57 -1.79
N VAL A 91 -3.68 22.30 -1.26
CA VAL A 91 -3.48 22.05 0.18
C VAL A 91 -3.22 23.39 0.88
N PRO A 92 -3.99 23.74 1.93
CA PRO A 92 -3.79 24.99 2.68
C PRO A 92 -2.37 25.10 3.25
N VAL A 93 -1.71 26.24 3.03
CA VAL A 93 -0.34 26.48 3.50
C VAL A 93 -0.30 27.07 4.91
N ASP A 94 -1.16 28.05 5.21
CA ASP A 94 -1.05 28.88 6.42
C ASP A 94 -1.88 28.38 7.62
N ALA A 95 -2.77 27.41 7.42
CA ALA A 95 -3.66 26.88 8.44
C ALA A 95 -3.25 25.46 8.86
N ALA A 96 -2.33 25.33 9.83
CA ALA A 96 -1.76 24.03 10.23
C ALA A 96 -2.82 22.93 10.54
N PRO A 97 -3.95 23.23 11.24
CA PRO A 97 -5.00 22.24 11.40
C PRO A 97 -5.66 21.84 10.08
N GLU A 98 -6.00 22.81 9.21
CA GLU A 98 -6.67 22.55 7.93
C GLU A 98 -5.77 21.79 6.96
N ARG A 99 -4.46 22.10 6.96
CA ARG A 99 -3.45 21.35 6.21
C ARG A 99 -3.43 19.89 6.65
N ALA A 100 -3.33 19.62 7.95
CA ALA A 100 -3.32 18.25 8.48
C ALA A 100 -4.62 17.51 8.10
N HIS A 101 -5.78 18.14 8.26
CA HIS A 101 -7.07 17.55 7.85
C HIS A 101 -7.14 17.27 6.35
N THR A 102 -6.56 18.14 5.52
CA THR A 102 -6.51 17.95 4.06
C THR A 102 -5.60 16.77 3.70
N LEU A 103 -4.42 16.68 4.31
CA LEU A 103 -3.48 15.57 4.11
C LEU A 103 -4.07 14.23 4.56
N GLU A 104 -4.71 14.20 5.72
CA GLU A 104 -5.45 13.02 6.20
C GLU A 104 -6.64 12.65 5.29
N SER A 105 -7.22 13.63 4.60
CA SER A 105 -8.34 13.44 3.68
C SER A 105 -7.93 13.21 2.22
N MET A 106 -6.63 13.05 1.91
CA MET A 106 -6.18 12.82 0.54
C MET A 106 -6.87 11.61 -0.10
N GLY A 107 -6.97 10.48 0.62
CA GLY A 107 -7.66 9.29 0.11
C GLY A 107 -9.12 9.58 -0.27
N TYR A 108 -9.83 10.35 0.53
CA TYR A 108 -11.18 10.83 0.21
C TYR A 108 -11.19 11.73 -1.03
N ILE A 109 -10.26 12.70 -1.15
CA ILE A 109 -10.18 13.61 -2.30
C ILE A 109 -9.97 12.83 -3.61
N TYR A 110 -8.97 11.94 -3.66
CA TYR A 110 -8.70 11.11 -4.84
C TYR A 110 -9.86 10.16 -5.18
N SER A 111 -10.56 9.63 -4.17
CA SER A 111 -11.76 8.80 -4.38
C SER A 111 -12.96 9.56 -4.94
N ARG A 112 -13.01 10.88 -4.73
CA ARG A 112 -14.11 11.74 -5.20
C ARG A 112 -13.85 12.29 -6.60
N ALA A 113 -12.59 12.45 -6.98
CA ALA A 113 -12.18 12.91 -8.31
C ALA A 113 -12.84 12.08 -9.42
N ASN A 114 -13.14 12.74 -10.54
CA ASN A 114 -13.68 12.06 -11.72
C ASN A 114 -12.62 11.17 -12.36
N GLU A 115 -11.39 11.67 -12.42
CA GLU A 115 -10.22 10.95 -12.89
C GLU A 115 -8.97 11.45 -12.13
N VAL A 116 -7.94 10.62 -12.14
CA VAL A 116 -6.61 10.94 -11.64
C VAL A 116 -5.65 10.83 -12.81
N ILE A 117 -4.93 11.91 -13.09
CA ILE A 117 -3.90 11.94 -14.14
C ILE A 117 -2.53 11.97 -13.47
N VAL A 118 -1.81 10.88 -13.64
CA VAL A 118 -0.42 10.73 -13.22
C VAL A 118 0.48 11.38 -14.25
N VAL A 119 1.33 12.29 -13.80
CA VAL A 119 2.35 12.94 -14.63
C VAL A 119 3.73 12.46 -14.19
N LEU A 120 4.32 11.61 -15.03
CA LEU A 120 5.70 11.13 -14.88
C LEU A 120 6.71 12.18 -15.35
N SER A 121 7.99 11.95 -15.06
CA SER A 121 9.06 12.82 -15.58
C SER A 121 9.12 12.74 -17.12
N VAL A 122 9.74 13.75 -17.74
CA VAL A 122 10.00 13.75 -19.19
C VAL A 122 10.75 12.48 -19.67
N SER A 123 11.53 11.84 -18.78
CA SER A 123 12.27 10.61 -19.11
C SER A 123 11.35 9.44 -19.47
N ALA A 124 10.11 9.44 -18.97
CA ALA A 124 9.13 8.40 -19.25
C ALA A 124 8.51 8.51 -20.66
N HIS A 125 8.71 9.63 -21.36
CA HIS A 125 8.12 9.85 -22.68
C HIS A 125 8.30 8.70 -23.69
N PRO A 126 9.52 8.19 -23.97
CA PRO A 126 9.71 7.08 -24.90
C PRO A 126 8.95 5.81 -24.47
N VAL A 127 8.80 5.59 -23.16
CA VAL A 127 8.04 4.45 -22.63
C VAL A 127 6.56 4.60 -22.93
N LEU A 128 5.99 5.78 -22.65
CA LEU A 128 4.57 6.03 -22.89
C LEU A 128 4.25 6.01 -24.39
N GLN A 129 5.12 6.56 -25.25
CA GLN A 129 4.96 6.46 -26.71
C GLN A 129 4.94 5.00 -27.17
N LYS A 130 5.86 4.18 -26.64
CA LYS A 130 5.91 2.75 -26.96
C LYS A 130 4.63 2.03 -26.52
N MET A 131 4.16 2.28 -25.30
CA MET A 131 2.90 1.71 -24.78
C MET A 131 1.68 2.19 -25.57
N ASN A 132 1.65 3.44 -26.03
CA ASN A 132 0.55 3.95 -26.85
C ASN A 132 0.49 3.26 -28.23
N ALA A 133 1.63 2.84 -28.77
CA ALA A 133 1.72 2.17 -30.06
C ALA A 133 1.73 0.63 -29.98
N SER A 134 1.86 0.07 -28.78
CA SER A 134 2.06 -1.37 -28.58
C SER A 134 1.65 -1.82 -27.19
N ASP A 135 1.10 -3.03 -27.07
CA ASP A 135 0.77 -3.65 -25.78
C ASP A 135 1.99 -4.17 -25.00
N ARG A 136 3.20 -3.77 -25.41
CA ARG A 136 4.47 -4.31 -24.90
C ARG A 136 5.56 -3.26 -24.86
N VAL A 137 6.37 -3.35 -23.82
CA VAL A 137 7.62 -2.59 -23.69
C VAL A 137 8.81 -3.54 -23.56
N ASP A 138 9.99 -3.07 -23.95
CA ASP A 138 11.24 -3.81 -23.86
C ASP A 138 11.98 -3.50 -22.53
N PRO A 139 12.95 -4.32 -22.08
CA PRO A 139 13.65 -4.12 -20.80
C PRO A 139 14.26 -2.73 -20.60
N VAL A 140 14.74 -2.08 -21.66
CA VAL A 140 15.25 -0.70 -21.60
C VAL A 140 14.20 0.30 -21.10
N HIS A 141 12.92 0.08 -21.40
CA HIS A 141 11.82 0.92 -20.92
C HIS A 141 11.50 0.62 -19.46
N LEU A 142 11.69 -0.62 -19.00
CA LEU A 142 11.59 -0.94 -17.57
C LEU A 142 12.69 -0.24 -16.77
N ASP A 143 13.91 -0.17 -17.30
CA ASP A 143 15.01 0.54 -16.65
C ASP A 143 14.73 2.04 -16.48
N ILE A 144 13.92 2.63 -17.38
CA ILE A 144 13.43 4.01 -17.26
C ILE A 144 12.36 4.10 -16.15
N LEU A 145 11.34 3.24 -16.20
CA LEU A 145 10.25 3.28 -15.21
C LEU A 145 10.72 2.94 -13.78
N GLU A 146 11.72 2.07 -13.63
CA GLU A 146 12.34 1.75 -12.34
C GLU A 146 12.99 3.00 -11.71
N ARG A 147 13.43 3.96 -12.54
CA ARG A 147 14.02 5.22 -12.07
C ARG A 147 12.98 6.30 -11.79
N GLU A 148 11.74 6.14 -12.25
CA GLU A 148 10.67 7.11 -12.00
C GLU A 148 10.35 7.14 -10.50
N GLU A 149 10.58 8.29 -9.88
CA GLU A 149 10.34 8.46 -8.44
C GLU A 149 8.89 8.19 -8.06
N TRP A 150 7.95 8.58 -8.94
CA TRP A 150 6.52 8.40 -8.73
C TRP A 150 6.15 6.94 -8.47
N VAL A 151 6.77 5.98 -9.16
CA VAL A 151 6.52 4.54 -8.99
C VAL A 151 6.86 4.06 -7.58
N SER A 152 7.80 4.72 -6.91
CA SER A 152 8.39 4.29 -5.64
C SER A 152 7.86 5.00 -4.39
N ARG A 153 7.09 6.08 -4.52
CA ARG A 153 6.71 6.92 -3.37
C ARG A 153 5.54 6.34 -2.58
N ALA A 154 5.50 6.65 -1.29
CA ALA A 154 4.40 6.26 -0.40
C ALA A 154 3.08 6.91 -0.83
N TRP A 155 3.07 8.23 -1.06
CA TRP A 155 1.88 8.98 -1.45
C TRP A 155 1.22 8.45 -2.72
N THR A 156 1.99 8.10 -3.74
CA THR A 156 1.47 7.67 -5.05
C THR A 156 0.65 6.38 -4.98
N TYR A 157 0.85 5.58 -3.92
CA TYR A 157 0.01 4.43 -3.63
C TYR A 157 -1.45 4.83 -3.44
N GLN A 158 -1.76 5.75 -2.51
CA GLN A 158 -3.15 6.15 -2.27
C GLN A 158 -3.75 6.93 -3.45
N GLU A 159 -2.94 7.66 -4.20
CA GLU A 159 -3.38 8.47 -5.35
C GLU A 159 -3.87 7.57 -6.49
N ALA A 160 -3.13 6.50 -6.78
CA ALA A 160 -3.52 5.51 -7.77
C ALA A 160 -4.63 4.58 -7.23
N ALA A 161 -4.46 4.06 -6.01
CA ALA A 161 -5.36 3.08 -5.41
C ALA A 161 -6.79 3.62 -5.24
N ASN A 162 -6.94 4.90 -4.89
CA ASN A 162 -8.28 5.48 -4.70
C ASN A 162 -8.87 6.08 -5.97
N SER A 163 -8.15 6.08 -7.10
CA SER A 163 -8.67 6.65 -8.34
C SER A 163 -9.85 5.83 -8.88
N LYS A 164 -10.91 6.50 -9.36
CA LYS A 164 -11.98 5.83 -10.13
C LYS A 164 -11.51 5.48 -11.53
N VAL A 165 -10.82 6.43 -12.16
CA VAL A 165 -10.23 6.32 -13.48
C VAL A 165 -8.82 6.86 -13.40
N LEU A 166 -7.84 6.05 -13.80
CA LEU A 166 -6.43 6.42 -13.80
C LEU A 166 -5.94 6.64 -15.24
N TYR A 167 -5.22 7.72 -15.48
CA TYR A 167 -4.47 7.96 -16.71
C TYR A 167 -3.02 8.28 -16.40
N ILE A 168 -2.12 7.98 -17.33
CA ILE A 168 -0.69 8.24 -17.19
C ILE A 168 -0.19 9.03 -18.40
N THR A 169 0.50 10.14 -18.12
CA THR A 169 1.19 11.01 -19.08
C THR A 169 2.56 11.42 -18.50
N CYS A 170 3.28 12.32 -19.17
CA CYS A 170 4.55 12.88 -18.70
C CYS A 170 4.60 14.40 -18.88
N GLU A 171 5.61 15.05 -18.29
CA GLU A 171 5.89 16.50 -18.37
C GLU A 171 6.35 16.97 -19.76
N GLU A 172 5.64 16.57 -20.81
CA GLU A 172 5.97 16.95 -22.19
C GLU A 172 4.82 17.64 -22.89
N SER A 173 5.19 18.64 -23.70
CA SER A 173 4.23 19.52 -24.34
C SER A 173 3.30 18.83 -25.32
N HIS A 174 3.73 17.72 -25.92
CA HIS A 174 2.98 16.91 -26.88
C HIS A 174 3.03 15.43 -26.47
N GLY A 175 3.00 15.18 -25.16
CA GLY A 175 3.01 13.84 -24.59
C GLY A 175 1.81 12.99 -25.04
N VAL A 176 1.92 11.68 -24.86
CA VAL A 176 0.78 10.77 -24.98
C VAL A 176 0.15 10.57 -23.61
N ILE A 177 -1.17 10.42 -23.58
CA ILE A 177 -1.90 10.00 -22.38
C ILE A 177 -2.46 8.61 -22.62
N ILE A 178 -2.14 7.67 -21.74
CA ILE A 178 -2.62 6.29 -21.84
C ILE A 178 -3.47 5.91 -20.63
N PRO A 179 -4.52 5.08 -20.83
CA PRO A 179 -5.28 4.53 -19.71
C PRO A 179 -4.38 3.77 -18.74
N GLY A 180 -4.63 3.93 -17.44
CA GLY A 180 -3.87 3.27 -16.38
C GLY A 180 -3.81 1.76 -16.62
N ASN A 181 -4.97 1.10 -16.73
CA ASN A 181 -5.04 -0.35 -17.00
C ASN A 181 -4.19 -0.82 -18.19
N HIS A 182 -4.07 -0.02 -19.26
CA HIS A 182 -3.21 -0.32 -20.40
C HIS A 182 -1.72 -0.24 -20.03
N PHE A 183 -1.30 0.82 -19.33
CA PHE A 183 0.05 0.92 -18.78
C PHE A 183 0.38 -0.28 -17.89
N LEU A 184 -0.55 -0.63 -16.99
CA LEU A 184 -0.38 -1.73 -16.04
C LEU A 184 -0.22 -3.08 -16.74
N ASN A 185 -1.06 -3.35 -17.74
CA ASN A 185 -0.99 -4.58 -18.54
C ASN A 185 0.34 -4.67 -19.30
N CYS A 186 0.80 -3.58 -19.91
CA CYS A 186 2.10 -3.54 -20.58
C CYS A 186 3.24 -3.87 -19.61
N LEU A 187 3.21 -3.28 -18.41
CA LEU A 187 4.23 -3.48 -17.38
C LEU A 187 4.26 -4.94 -16.89
N GLY A 188 3.12 -5.48 -16.44
CA GLY A 188 3.02 -6.85 -15.93
C GLY A 188 3.37 -7.91 -16.99
N TYR A 189 2.95 -7.68 -18.24
CA TYR A 189 3.33 -8.56 -19.35
C TYR A 189 4.85 -8.58 -19.58
N THR A 190 5.52 -7.43 -19.55
CA THR A 190 6.98 -7.40 -19.75
C THR A 190 7.73 -7.98 -18.55
N LEU A 191 7.29 -7.67 -17.32
CA LEU A 191 7.91 -8.21 -16.10
C LEU A 191 7.81 -9.74 -16.02
N THR A 192 6.71 -10.33 -16.47
CA THR A 192 6.51 -11.80 -16.47
C THR A 192 7.29 -12.54 -17.56
N ARG A 193 7.92 -11.82 -18.50
CA ARG A 193 8.64 -12.39 -19.66
C ARG A 193 10.08 -11.89 -19.82
N LEU A 194 10.69 -11.40 -18.74
CA LEU A 194 12.08 -10.94 -18.77
C LEU A 194 12.99 -12.00 -19.41
N ASP A 195 13.79 -11.54 -20.38
CA ASP A 195 14.80 -12.35 -21.08
C ASP A 195 14.23 -13.59 -21.82
N GLY A 196 12.94 -13.56 -22.21
CA GLY A 196 12.31 -14.63 -23.01
C GLY A 196 11.93 -15.89 -22.23
N SER A 197 12.18 -15.89 -20.91
CA SER A 197 11.74 -16.92 -19.97
C SER A 197 10.83 -16.31 -18.91
N VAL A 198 10.16 -17.12 -18.09
CA VAL A 198 9.40 -16.61 -16.93
C VAL A 198 10.40 -16.43 -15.78
N PRO A 199 10.84 -15.20 -15.47
CA PRO A 199 11.79 -14.95 -14.39
C PRO A 199 11.20 -15.43 -13.07
N SER A 200 12.06 -15.88 -12.16
CA SER A 200 11.64 -16.09 -10.77
C SER A 200 11.24 -14.75 -10.15
N ALA A 201 10.29 -14.76 -9.20
CA ALA A 201 9.91 -13.52 -8.54
C ALA A 201 11.09 -12.90 -7.74
N SER A 202 12.09 -13.71 -7.37
CA SER A 202 13.37 -13.24 -6.81
C SER A 202 14.15 -12.37 -7.78
N GLU A 203 14.38 -12.86 -9.01
CA GLU A 203 15.15 -12.13 -10.03
C GLU A 203 14.46 -10.83 -10.42
N LYS A 204 13.13 -10.88 -10.59
CA LYS A 204 12.31 -9.69 -10.84
C LYS A 204 12.50 -8.65 -9.74
N ARG A 205 12.35 -9.06 -8.48
CA ARG A 205 12.51 -8.18 -7.31
C ARG A 205 13.94 -7.64 -7.15
N GLN A 206 14.95 -8.43 -7.49
CA GLN A 206 16.35 -7.98 -7.42
C GLN A 206 16.68 -6.94 -8.51
N ARG A 207 16.14 -7.14 -9.72
CA ARG A 207 16.43 -6.27 -10.87
C ARG A 207 15.56 -5.02 -10.91
N TYR A 208 14.29 -5.15 -10.53
CA TYR A 208 13.27 -4.09 -10.60
C TYR A 208 12.48 -3.97 -9.30
N PRO A 209 13.14 -3.65 -8.16
CA PRO A 209 12.47 -3.62 -6.85
C PRO A 209 11.31 -2.61 -6.77
N ARG A 210 11.40 -1.47 -7.44
CA ARG A 210 10.34 -0.45 -7.43
C ARG A 210 9.18 -0.85 -8.31
N LEU A 211 9.44 -1.40 -9.51
CA LEU A 211 8.36 -1.90 -10.37
C LEU A 211 7.70 -3.16 -9.81
N ASP A 212 8.44 -4.03 -9.10
CA ASP A 212 7.87 -5.16 -8.35
C ASP A 212 6.90 -4.66 -7.26
N ALA A 213 7.27 -3.63 -6.50
CA ALA A 213 6.39 -3.02 -5.52
C ALA A 213 5.20 -2.27 -6.14
N PHE A 214 5.40 -1.72 -7.34
CA PHE A 214 4.34 -1.06 -8.08
C PHE A 214 3.34 -2.05 -8.68
N GLU A 215 3.79 -3.23 -9.13
CA GLU A 215 2.92 -4.29 -9.65
C GLU A 215 1.91 -4.79 -8.60
N ASP A 216 2.26 -4.79 -7.32
CA ASP A 216 1.32 -5.19 -6.27
C ASP A 216 0.19 -4.16 -6.08
N LEU A 217 0.49 -2.86 -6.23
CA LEU A 217 -0.52 -1.79 -6.29
C LEU A 217 -1.46 -1.95 -7.50
N ILE A 218 -0.95 -2.48 -8.62
CA ILE A 218 -1.73 -2.70 -9.85
C ILE A 218 -2.80 -3.76 -9.63
N ALA A 219 -2.40 -4.90 -9.04
CA ALA A 219 -3.34 -5.97 -8.72
C ALA A 219 -4.47 -5.43 -7.81
N GLU A 220 -4.12 -4.58 -6.85
CA GLU A 220 -5.10 -3.96 -5.96
C GLU A 220 -5.99 -2.92 -6.65
N TYR A 221 -5.47 -2.08 -7.54
CA TYR A 221 -6.27 -1.14 -8.33
C TYR A 221 -7.32 -1.87 -9.17
N MET A 222 -6.93 -2.96 -9.83
CA MET A 222 -7.84 -3.74 -10.67
C MET A 222 -8.88 -4.55 -9.87
N LEU A 223 -8.59 -4.88 -8.61
CA LEU A 223 -9.46 -5.68 -7.74
C LEU A 223 -10.28 -4.86 -6.73
N ALA A 224 -9.92 -3.59 -6.49
CA ALA A 224 -10.52 -2.72 -5.48
C ALA A 224 -12.01 -2.44 -5.66
N GLY A 225 -12.57 -2.65 -6.86
CA GLY A 225 -14.02 -2.57 -7.08
C GLY A 225 -14.83 -3.65 -6.35
N TYR A 226 -14.20 -4.70 -5.81
CA TYR A 226 -14.87 -5.87 -5.25
C TYR A 226 -14.56 -6.16 -3.78
N GLN A 227 -13.46 -5.64 -3.21
CA GLN A 227 -13.06 -5.88 -1.80
C GLN A 227 -12.42 -4.64 -1.18
N GLU A 228 -12.73 -4.37 0.09
CA GLU A 228 -12.03 -3.36 0.88
C GLU A 228 -10.60 -3.86 1.20
N ARG A 229 -9.58 -2.99 1.09
CA ARG A 229 -8.18 -3.36 1.33
C ARG A 229 -7.94 -3.69 2.81
N SER A 230 -7.26 -4.80 3.08
CA SER A 230 -6.83 -5.10 4.45
C SER A 230 -5.62 -4.26 4.88
N ALA A 231 -5.46 -4.08 6.19
CA ALA A 231 -4.36 -3.37 6.78
C ALA A 231 -3.01 -4.01 6.47
N LEU A 232 -2.94 -5.35 6.51
CA LEU A 232 -1.71 -6.07 6.14
C LEU A 232 -1.34 -5.85 4.67
N GLN A 233 -2.31 -5.86 3.74
CA GLN A 233 -2.03 -5.57 2.33
C GLN A 233 -1.43 -4.17 2.16
N VAL A 234 -2.05 -3.17 2.78
CA VAL A 234 -1.56 -1.78 2.72
C VAL A 234 -0.17 -1.66 3.33
N MET A 235 0.09 -2.26 4.50
CA MET A 235 1.40 -2.27 5.15
C MET A 235 2.47 -2.97 4.29
N SER A 236 2.19 -4.17 3.77
CA SER A 236 3.11 -4.93 2.93
C SER A 236 3.49 -4.19 1.64
N ASN A 237 2.57 -3.41 1.06
CA ASN A 237 2.87 -2.53 -0.07
C ASN A 237 3.70 -1.32 0.34
N MET A 238 3.38 -0.72 1.49
CA MET A 238 4.02 0.51 1.95
C MET A 238 5.47 0.29 2.42
N ASP A 239 5.79 -0.89 2.96
CA ASP A 239 7.15 -1.26 3.42
C ASP A 239 8.24 -1.15 2.34
N ARG A 240 7.85 -1.22 1.05
CA ARG A 240 8.78 -1.14 -0.09
C ARG A 240 8.80 0.24 -0.74
N ARG A 241 8.10 1.22 -0.17
CA ARG A 241 7.98 2.57 -0.71
C ARG A 241 8.87 3.55 0.04
N THR A 242 9.11 4.68 -0.62
CA THR A 242 9.94 5.76 -0.12
C THR A 242 9.10 6.93 0.34
N GLN A 243 9.52 7.54 1.45
CA GLN A 243 8.93 8.76 1.99
C GLN A 243 10.03 9.73 2.45
N ARG A 244 9.73 11.03 2.43
CA ARG A 244 10.65 12.06 2.97
C ARG A 244 10.48 12.23 4.47
N HIS A 245 9.22 12.20 4.93
CA HIS A 245 8.86 12.30 6.34
C HIS A 245 8.25 10.96 6.82
N ALA A 246 8.49 10.59 8.07
CA ALA A 246 8.04 9.29 8.58
C ALA A 246 6.51 9.22 8.69
N GLU A 247 5.87 10.34 9.01
CA GLU A 247 4.42 10.49 9.11
C GLU A 247 3.68 10.31 7.78
N ASP A 248 4.32 10.65 6.65
CA ASP A 248 3.76 10.49 5.31
C ASP A 248 3.37 9.03 5.02
N HIS A 249 4.16 8.10 5.58
CA HIS A 249 3.91 6.67 5.49
C HIS A 249 2.53 6.32 6.04
N PHE A 250 2.20 6.82 7.23
CA PHE A 250 0.92 6.54 7.88
C PHE A 250 -0.25 7.27 7.25
N TYR A 251 -0.07 8.53 6.82
CA TYR A 251 -1.12 9.24 6.09
C TYR A 251 -1.46 8.55 4.77
N ALA A 252 -0.46 8.07 4.04
CA ALA A 252 -0.67 7.29 2.82
C ALA A 252 -1.39 5.97 3.10
N MET A 253 -1.05 5.27 4.19
CA MET A 253 -1.75 4.05 4.59
C MET A 253 -3.21 4.31 5.03
N ILE A 254 -3.46 5.37 5.79
CA ILE A 254 -4.80 5.81 6.19
C ILE A 254 -5.67 6.07 4.96
N GLY A 255 -5.15 6.86 4.01
CA GLY A 255 -5.85 7.17 2.77
C GLY A 255 -6.10 5.94 1.90
N ALA A 256 -5.22 4.94 1.91
CA ALA A 256 -5.42 3.72 1.13
C ALA A 256 -6.44 2.74 1.75
N ILE A 257 -6.55 2.68 3.08
CA ILE A 257 -7.51 1.82 3.80
C ILE A 257 -8.91 2.44 3.82
N SER A 258 -8.99 3.77 3.84
CA SER A 258 -10.23 4.50 4.06
C SER A 258 -10.38 5.66 3.09
N THR A 259 -11.54 5.70 2.43
CA THR A 259 -12.02 6.87 1.69
C THR A 259 -12.89 7.76 2.57
N ALA A 260 -13.04 7.47 3.87
CA ALA A 260 -13.72 8.37 4.79
C ALA A 260 -12.88 9.63 5.03
N ARG A 261 -13.56 10.74 5.33
CA ARG A 261 -12.92 12.00 5.71
C ARG A 261 -12.17 11.85 7.04
N ALA A 262 -11.15 12.69 7.22
CA ALA A 262 -10.49 12.83 8.51
C ALA A 262 -11.54 13.06 9.62
N SER A 263 -11.53 12.21 10.64
CA SER A 263 -12.31 12.46 11.86
C SER A 263 -11.69 13.64 12.60
N SER A 264 -12.49 14.56 13.14
CA SER A 264 -12.06 15.70 13.97
C SER A 264 -11.44 15.29 15.33
N THR A 265 -10.88 14.09 15.40
CA THR A 265 -10.27 13.49 16.59
C THR A 265 -8.98 14.26 16.90
N PRO A 266 -8.59 14.43 18.18
CA PRO A 266 -7.34 15.10 18.53
C PRO A 266 -6.15 14.53 17.77
N ALA A 267 -5.10 15.33 17.58
CA ALA A 267 -3.85 14.91 16.96
C ALA A 267 -3.27 13.68 17.67
N LEU A 268 -3.65 12.50 17.20
CA LEU A 268 -3.04 11.24 17.56
C LEU A 268 -1.73 11.13 16.80
N ASP A 269 -0.79 10.38 17.36
CA ASP A 269 0.35 9.88 16.59
C ASP A 269 -0.18 9.19 15.30
N PRO A 270 0.39 9.44 14.11
CA PRO A 270 -0.12 8.89 12.86
C PRO A 270 -0.24 7.36 12.83
N CYS A 271 0.66 6.64 13.52
CA CYS A 271 0.58 5.19 13.66
C CYS A 271 -0.61 4.78 14.52
N GLU A 272 -0.85 5.46 15.64
CA GLU A 272 -2.02 5.24 16.48
C GLU A 272 -3.34 5.58 15.75
N ALA A 273 -3.35 6.62 14.92
CA ALA A 273 -4.48 6.97 14.06
C ALA A 273 -4.79 5.85 13.05
N PHE A 274 -3.76 5.31 12.41
CA PHE A 274 -3.87 4.17 11.49
C PHE A 274 -4.42 2.92 12.19
N MET A 275 -3.83 2.51 13.33
CA MET A 275 -4.32 1.34 14.07
C MET A 275 -5.76 1.52 14.55
N THR A 276 -6.12 2.70 15.07
CA THR A 276 -7.48 3.02 15.49
C THR A 276 -8.47 2.97 14.34
N LEU A 277 -8.07 3.44 13.14
CA LEU A 277 -8.88 3.32 11.94
C LEU A 277 -9.16 1.86 11.59
N CYS A 278 -8.12 1.01 11.60
CA CYS A 278 -8.23 -0.42 11.33
C CYS A 278 -9.17 -1.11 12.34
N GLU A 279 -9.01 -0.81 13.65
CA GLU A 279 -9.88 -1.32 14.70
C GLU A 279 -11.35 -0.90 14.52
N ARG A 280 -11.61 0.35 14.10
CA ARG A 280 -12.98 0.82 13.81
C ARG A 280 -13.59 0.14 12.58
N LYS A 281 -12.76 -0.16 11.57
CA LYS A 281 -13.13 -0.92 10.38
C LYS A 281 -13.42 -2.38 10.70
N GLY A 282 -12.94 -2.89 11.84
CA GLY A 282 -13.05 -4.30 12.20
C GLY A 282 -11.95 -5.17 11.57
N ASP A 283 -10.90 -4.55 11.03
CA ASP A 283 -9.74 -5.25 10.46
C ASP A 283 -8.53 -5.13 11.40
N TYR A 284 -8.17 -6.25 12.02
CA TYR A 284 -7.06 -6.35 12.94
C TYR A 284 -5.77 -6.83 12.26
N SER A 285 -5.69 -6.88 10.93
CA SER A 285 -4.54 -7.49 10.23
C SER A 285 -3.23 -6.71 10.41
N PHE A 286 -3.31 -5.46 10.90
CA PHE A 286 -2.14 -4.69 11.32
C PHE A 286 -1.33 -5.34 12.46
N ILE A 287 -1.95 -6.25 13.22
CA ILE A 287 -1.26 -7.02 14.26
C ILE A 287 -0.20 -7.94 13.67
N TYR A 288 -0.27 -8.27 12.39
CA TYR A 288 0.78 -9.01 11.68
C TYR A 288 1.94 -8.09 11.27
N SER A 289 2.26 -7.12 12.12
CA SER A 289 3.48 -6.33 12.08
C SER A 289 4.58 -6.99 12.90
N ALA A 290 5.84 -6.86 12.47
CA ALA A 290 7.02 -7.23 13.25
C ALA A 290 7.35 -6.22 14.39
N ALA A 291 6.54 -5.17 14.57
CA ALA A 291 6.69 -4.20 15.64
C ALA A 291 6.51 -4.84 17.03
N LYS A 292 7.22 -4.25 18.01
CA LYS A 292 7.18 -4.67 19.42
C LYS A 292 5.75 -4.63 19.96
N ARG A 293 5.39 -5.60 20.81
CA ARG A 293 4.07 -5.65 21.45
C ARG A 293 3.97 -4.76 22.69
N ASP A 294 2.76 -4.29 22.95
CA ASP A 294 2.41 -3.62 24.20
C ASP A 294 2.62 -4.59 25.38
N SER A 295 3.12 -4.08 26.51
CA SER A 295 3.32 -4.88 27.72
C SER A 295 2.06 -4.97 28.60
N THR A 296 1.08 -4.09 28.37
CA THR A 296 -0.18 -4.02 29.12
C THR A 296 -0.99 -5.30 28.87
N PRO A 297 -1.42 -6.04 29.91
CA PRO A 297 -2.06 -7.35 29.76
C PRO A 297 -3.21 -7.42 28.72
N SER A 298 -4.08 -6.42 28.66
CA SER A 298 -5.21 -6.36 27.72
C SER A 298 -4.84 -5.94 26.28
N LYS A 299 -3.58 -5.60 26.04
CA LYS A 299 -3.08 -5.11 24.75
C LYS A 299 -1.87 -5.87 24.23
N ARG A 300 -1.45 -6.97 24.86
CA ARG A 300 -0.24 -7.73 24.44
C ARG A 300 -0.29 -8.30 23.02
N TRP A 301 -1.48 -8.37 22.42
CA TRP A 301 -1.69 -8.71 21.02
C TRP A 301 -1.36 -7.55 20.06
N ARG A 302 -1.42 -6.31 20.55
CA ARG A 302 -1.33 -5.09 19.78
C ARG A 302 0.13 -4.60 19.70
N PRO A 303 0.61 -4.17 18.53
CA PRO A 303 1.88 -3.47 18.43
C PRO A 303 1.84 -2.11 19.14
N VAL A 304 3.00 -1.65 19.63
CA VAL A 304 3.16 -0.29 20.15
C VAL A 304 3.20 0.72 18.99
N PRO A 305 2.68 1.95 19.17
CA PRO A 305 2.85 3.01 18.17
C PRO A 305 4.32 3.28 17.86
N GLY A 306 4.63 3.48 16.59
CA GLY A 306 5.99 3.63 16.08
C GLY A 306 6.08 3.13 14.64
N ASP A 307 7.25 2.61 14.25
CA ASP A 307 7.40 1.90 12.98
C ASP A 307 6.55 0.63 12.98
N LEU A 308 5.81 0.38 11.90
CA LEU A 308 4.83 -0.69 11.81
C LEU A 308 5.11 -1.60 10.59
N PRO A 309 6.32 -2.21 10.50
CA PRO A 309 6.67 -3.03 9.36
C PRO A 309 5.79 -4.27 9.31
N ALA A 310 5.31 -4.68 8.13
CA ALA A 310 4.61 -5.93 7.95
C ALA A 310 5.54 -7.12 8.29
N ILE A 311 4.96 -8.21 8.79
CA ILE A 311 5.72 -9.44 9.07
C ILE A 311 6.38 -9.99 7.79
N LEU A 312 5.76 -9.74 6.64
CA LEU A 312 6.28 -10.06 5.32
C LEU A 312 5.81 -9.03 4.29
N PRO A 313 6.71 -8.28 3.63
CA PRO A 313 6.38 -7.34 2.56
C PRO A 313 6.16 -8.10 1.23
N TRP A 314 5.11 -8.91 1.20
CA TRP A 314 4.73 -9.75 0.06
C TRP A 314 3.24 -9.63 -0.22
N HIS A 315 2.86 -9.75 -1.50
CA HIS A 315 1.47 -9.69 -1.93
C HIS A 315 0.62 -10.72 -1.19
N CYS A 316 -0.44 -10.24 -0.53
CA CYS A 316 -1.45 -11.05 0.15
C CYS A 316 -2.85 -10.72 -0.36
N TYR A 317 -3.79 -11.63 -0.09
CA TYR A 317 -5.19 -11.52 -0.47
C TYR A 317 -6.09 -11.82 0.73
N GLY A 318 -7.29 -11.26 0.73
CA GLY A 318 -8.24 -11.36 1.84
C GLY A 318 -8.82 -10.01 2.26
N GLU A 319 -9.96 -10.03 2.94
CA GLU A 319 -10.68 -8.80 3.35
C GLU A 319 -10.12 -8.16 4.63
N GLY A 320 -9.22 -8.85 5.32
CA GLY A 320 -8.67 -8.43 6.61
C GLY A 320 -8.80 -9.50 7.67
N GLN A 321 -8.29 -9.20 8.87
CA GLN A 321 -8.41 -10.09 10.02
C GLN A 321 -9.59 -9.65 10.86
N PRO A 322 -10.76 -10.31 10.77
CA PRO A 322 -11.91 -9.90 11.55
C PRO A 322 -11.66 -10.09 13.04
N GLY A 323 -12.33 -9.25 13.82
CA GLY A 323 -12.39 -9.41 15.27
C GLY A 323 -13.57 -8.66 15.86
N HIS A 324 -13.98 -9.09 17.05
CA HIS A 324 -15.09 -8.49 17.77
C HIS A 324 -14.79 -8.37 19.27
N LYS A 325 -15.48 -7.46 19.94
CA LYS A 325 -15.40 -7.29 21.39
C LYS A 325 -16.64 -7.86 22.06
N GLU A 326 -16.45 -8.79 22.99
CA GLU A 326 -17.50 -9.33 23.84
C GLU A 326 -17.13 -9.06 25.30
N SER A 327 -18.02 -8.36 26.04
CA SER A 327 -17.80 -8.04 27.47
C SER A 327 -16.46 -7.34 27.79
N GLY A 328 -15.94 -6.54 26.86
CA GLY A 328 -14.65 -5.84 26.99
C GLY A 328 -13.43 -6.68 26.60
N THR A 329 -13.62 -7.93 26.21
CA THR A 329 -12.58 -8.84 25.70
C THR A 329 -12.59 -8.86 24.17
N LEU A 330 -11.41 -8.76 23.56
CA LEU A 330 -11.22 -8.87 22.11
C LEU A 330 -11.02 -10.34 21.71
N TYR A 331 -11.74 -10.73 20.66
CA TYR A 331 -11.60 -11.99 19.94
C TYR A 331 -11.16 -11.71 18.51
N LEU A 332 -10.22 -12.49 18.01
CA LEU A 332 -9.90 -12.56 16.58
C LEU A 332 -10.70 -13.72 15.97
N ASP A 333 -11.48 -13.43 14.94
CA ASP A 333 -12.32 -14.41 14.26
C ASP A 333 -11.55 -15.10 13.12
N LEU A 334 -12.05 -16.22 12.63
CA LEU A 334 -11.44 -16.91 11.49
C LEU A 334 -9.93 -17.24 11.70
N MET A 335 -9.62 -17.74 12.90
CA MET A 335 -8.27 -18.18 13.28
C MET A 335 -8.21 -19.72 13.33
N LEU A 336 -7.17 -20.31 12.75
CA LEU A 336 -6.88 -21.74 12.82
C LEU A 336 -5.83 -22.01 13.92
N PRO A 337 -6.23 -22.55 15.09
CA PRO A 337 -5.31 -22.88 16.16
C PRO A 337 -4.58 -24.20 15.87
N LEU A 338 -3.26 -24.15 15.80
CA LEU A 338 -2.39 -25.30 15.56
C LEU A 338 -1.47 -25.53 16.76
N GLY A 339 -1.47 -26.76 17.25
CA GLY A 339 -0.51 -27.23 18.25
C GLY A 339 0.83 -27.62 17.64
N VAL A 340 1.86 -27.73 18.47
CA VAL A 340 3.16 -28.29 18.07
C VAL A 340 2.96 -29.78 17.79
N SER A 341 3.27 -30.20 16.57
CA SER A 341 3.23 -31.60 16.17
C SER A 341 4.13 -31.84 14.96
N PRO A 342 4.54 -33.09 14.69
CA PRO A 342 5.13 -33.42 13.39
C PRO A 342 4.19 -33.02 12.25
N ILE A 343 4.78 -32.60 11.14
CA ILE A 343 4.03 -32.31 9.90
C ILE A 343 3.46 -33.61 9.34
N VAL A 344 2.19 -33.60 8.93
CA VAL A 344 1.56 -34.76 8.26
C VAL A 344 1.85 -34.74 6.77
N ASP A 345 1.61 -35.86 6.09
CA ASP A 345 1.94 -36.01 4.66
C ASP A 345 1.30 -34.93 3.79
N ASP A 346 0.01 -34.63 3.97
CA ASP A 346 -0.68 -33.55 3.26
C ASP A 346 0.01 -32.17 3.40
N GLY A 347 0.45 -31.83 4.61
CA GLY A 347 1.14 -30.57 4.88
C GLY A 347 2.52 -30.55 4.21
N LYS A 348 3.23 -31.69 4.26
CA LYS A 348 4.54 -31.85 3.64
C LYS A 348 4.46 -31.77 2.12
N GLU A 349 3.49 -32.44 1.51
CA GLU A 349 3.23 -32.42 0.06
C GLU A 349 2.92 -31.00 -0.41
N PHE A 350 2.09 -30.26 0.32
CA PHE A 350 1.78 -28.86 0.00
C PHE A 350 3.04 -27.99 -0.02
N VAL A 351 3.87 -28.04 1.03
CA VAL A 351 5.09 -27.25 1.12
C VAL A 351 6.08 -27.63 0.03
N GLN A 352 6.26 -28.92 -0.26
CA GLN A 352 7.12 -29.41 -1.33
C GLN A 352 6.64 -28.96 -2.71
N ALA A 353 5.34 -29.07 -2.99
CA ALA A 353 4.75 -28.67 -4.26
C ALA A 353 4.90 -27.17 -4.50
N TRP A 354 4.66 -26.34 -3.48
CA TRP A 354 4.83 -24.90 -3.61
C TRP A 354 6.30 -24.54 -3.85
N LEU A 355 7.23 -25.10 -3.07
CA LEU A 355 8.67 -24.83 -3.24
C LEU A 355 9.13 -25.21 -4.65
N ALA A 356 8.71 -26.37 -5.17
CA ALA A 356 9.03 -26.81 -6.52
C ALA A 356 8.47 -25.88 -7.61
N ALA A 357 7.27 -25.34 -7.43
CA ALA A 357 6.64 -24.43 -8.39
C ALA A 357 7.22 -23.01 -8.37
N SER A 358 7.66 -22.55 -7.21
CA SER A 358 7.98 -21.14 -6.94
C SER A 358 9.31 -20.64 -7.51
N LYS A 359 10.21 -21.55 -7.91
CA LYS A 359 11.56 -21.27 -8.43
C LYS A 359 12.45 -20.38 -7.51
N PHE A 360 12.08 -20.14 -6.25
CA PHE A 360 12.86 -19.27 -5.36
C PHE A 360 14.17 -19.89 -4.89
N VAL A 361 14.16 -21.20 -4.62
CA VAL A 361 15.30 -21.92 -4.04
C VAL A 361 15.37 -23.30 -4.69
N SER A 362 16.52 -23.63 -5.28
CA SER A 362 16.82 -25.02 -5.63
C SER A 362 17.08 -25.78 -4.33
N VAL A 363 16.14 -26.64 -3.91
CA VAL A 363 16.33 -27.51 -2.76
C VAL A 363 17.52 -28.42 -3.06
N GLY A 364 18.64 -28.22 -2.36
CA GLY A 364 19.82 -29.04 -2.51
C GLY A 364 19.55 -30.48 -2.04
N PRO A 365 20.29 -31.48 -2.55
CA PRO A 365 20.22 -32.83 -2.00
C PRO A 365 20.71 -32.81 -0.54
N GLY A 366 19.78 -32.81 0.43
CA GLY A 366 20.09 -32.83 1.86
C GLY A 366 19.49 -31.67 2.67
N ASP A 367 18.97 -30.62 2.02
CA ASP A 367 18.34 -29.51 2.75
C ASP A 367 17.03 -29.97 3.40
N SER A 368 16.81 -29.57 4.64
CA SER A 368 15.53 -29.82 5.30
C SER A 368 14.44 -28.94 4.69
N LEU A 369 13.19 -29.41 4.73
CA LEU A 369 12.05 -28.65 4.21
C LEU A 369 11.86 -27.32 4.96
N GLN A 370 12.22 -27.28 6.25
CA GLN A 370 12.24 -26.06 7.06
C GLN A 370 13.22 -25.03 6.51
N GLU A 371 14.46 -25.44 6.20
CA GLU A 371 15.50 -24.54 5.68
C GLU A 371 15.13 -23.98 4.32
N ALA A 372 14.57 -24.82 3.43
CA ALA A 372 14.10 -24.39 2.12
C ALA A 372 12.94 -23.38 2.22
N ALA A 373 11.96 -23.63 3.09
CA ALA A 373 10.85 -22.70 3.35
C ALA A 373 11.34 -21.36 3.92
N HIS A 374 12.27 -21.40 4.88
CA HIS A 374 12.87 -20.19 5.44
C HIS A 374 13.68 -19.42 4.39
N ALA A 375 14.46 -20.11 3.57
CA ALA A 375 15.22 -19.49 2.49
C ALA A 375 14.28 -18.78 1.49
N ALA A 376 13.16 -19.40 1.13
CA ALA A 376 12.13 -18.75 0.31
C ALA A 376 11.54 -17.50 1.00
N LEU A 377 11.18 -17.59 2.30
CA LEU A 377 10.70 -16.45 3.07
C LEU A 377 11.70 -15.29 3.12
N ARG A 378 13.00 -15.58 3.26
CA ARG A 378 14.05 -14.56 3.24
C ARG A 378 14.12 -13.82 1.91
N VAL A 379 13.98 -14.53 0.78
CA VAL A 379 13.91 -13.91 -0.54
C VAL A 379 12.68 -13.01 -0.66
N MET A 380 11.57 -13.38 -0.01
CA MET A 380 10.35 -12.58 0.09
C MET A 380 10.45 -11.41 1.07
N GLY A 381 11.58 -11.25 1.77
CA GLY A 381 11.85 -10.13 2.68
C GLY A 381 11.57 -10.42 4.17
N PHE A 382 11.30 -11.68 4.54
CA PHE A 382 11.15 -12.07 5.94
C PHE A 382 12.46 -11.86 6.71
N LYS A 383 12.37 -11.20 7.87
CA LYS A 383 13.52 -10.91 8.76
C LYS A 383 13.45 -11.66 10.10
N GLY A 384 12.45 -12.52 10.30
CA GLY A 384 12.27 -13.25 11.55
C GLY A 384 13.24 -14.40 11.74
N SER A 385 12.94 -15.23 12.74
CA SER A 385 13.79 -16.34 13.16
C SER A 385 13.73 -17.53 12.18
N PRO A 386 14.88 -18.19 11.91
CA PRO A 386 14.90 -19.48 11.22
C PRO A 386 14.36 -20.63 12.08
N ASP A 387 14.31 -20.46 13.41
CA ASP A 387 13.85 -21.47 14.35
C ASP A 387 12.33 -21.60 14.27
N CYS A 388 11.87 -22.43 13.35
CA CYS A 388 10.45 -22.62 13.12
C CYS A 388 9.80 -23.56 14.13
N VAL A 389 8.50 -23.39 14.30
CA VAL A 389 7.63 -24.34 14.95
C VAL A 389 7.04 -25.25 13.89
N THR A 390 7.18 -26.56 14.06
CA THR A 390 6.48 -27.54 13.21
C THR A 390 5.07 -27.79 13.75
N THR A 391 4.11 -27.77 12.85
CA THR A 391 2.70 -28.12 13.08
C THR A 391 2.29 -29.22 12.10
N SER A 392 1.14 -29.83 12.30
CA SER A 392 0.58 -30.81 11.36
C SER A 392 0.43 -30.25 9.93
N HIS A 393 0.19 -28.95 9.78
CA HIS A 393 -0.15 -28.33 8.50
C HIS A 393 1.04 -27.65 7.79
N GLY A 394 2.18 -27.48 8.47
CA GLY A 394 3.30 -26.71 7.96
C GLY A 394 4.21 -26.15 9.06
N PHE A 395 4.96 -25.12 8.70
CA PHE A 395 5.97 -24.49 9.53
C PHE A 395 5.59 -23.05 9.87
N PHE A 396 5.69 -22.68 11.14
CA PHE A 396 5.53 -21.29 11.59
C PHE A 396 6.88 -20.69 11.93
N PHE A 397 7.25 -19.60 11.26
CA PHE A 397 8.48 -18.85 11.48
C PHE A 397 8.16 -17.57 12.26
N PRO A 398 8.52 -17.48 13.54
CA PRO A 398 8.21 -16.31 14.35
C PRO A 398 9.14 -15.13 14.02
N SER A 399 8.70 -13.91 14.29
CA SER A 399 9.53 -12.69 14.16
C SER A 399 10.74 -12.71 15.10
N GLU A 400 10.58 -13.34 16.26
CA GLU A 400 11.61 -13.49 17.29
C GLU A 400 11.64 -14.94 17.78
N ARG A 401 12.81 -15.39 18.27
CA ARG A 401 12.97 -16.76 18.76
C ARG A 401 12.03 -17.03 19.94
N ILE A 402 11.20 -18.06 19.84
CA ILE A 402 10.34 -18.52 20.92
C ILE A 402 11.13 -19.49 21.80
N SER A 403 11.07 -19.28 23.11
CA SER A 403 11.77 -20.15 24.06
C SER A 403 11.07 -21.51 24.18
N ALA A 404 11.86 -22.59 24.19
CA ALA A 404 11.36 -23.97 24.15
C ALA A 404 10.66 -24.43 25.45
N ASP A 405 10.79 -23.65 26.52
CA ASP A 405 10.18 -23.89 27.84
C ASP A 405 8.72 -23.38 27.95
N LYS A 406 8.23 -22.66 26.94
CA LYS A 406 6.87 -22.10 26.93
C LYS A 406 5.89 -23.05 26.23
N GLU A 407 4.71 -23.21 26.80
CA GLU A 407 3.59 -23.79 26.06
C GLU A 407 3.08 -22.73 25.08
N PHE A 408 2.96 -23.07 23.80
CA PHE A 408 2.42 -22.14 22.83
C PHE A 408 1.54 -22.81 21.78
N THR A 409 0.59 -22.04 21.27
CA THR A 409 -0.30 -22.39 20.16
C THR A 409 -0.04 -21.41 19.01
N VAL A 410 0.05 -21.91 17.78
CA VAL A 410 0.12 -21.06 16.59
C VAL A 410 -1.30 -20.74 16.15
N LEU A 411 -1.64 -19.46 16.06
CA LEU A 411 -2.94 -18.96 15.61
C LEU A 411 -2.76 -18.44 14.19
N VAL A 412 -3.17 -19.22 13.20
CA VAL A 412 -3.01 -18.89 11.78
C VAL A 412 -4.23 -18.13 11.27
N ALA A 413 -4.02 -17.00 10.60
CA ALA A 413 -5.12 -16.27 9.96
C ALA A 413 -5.69 -17.10 8.80
N THR A 414 -7.02 -17.17 8.68
CA THR A 414 -7.64 -17.83 7.52
C THR A 414 -8.30 -16.84 6.57
N ALA A 415 -8.53 -15.60 7.02
CA ALA A 415 -9.16 -14.53 6.23
C ALA A 415 -8.17 -13.68 5.41
N VAL A 416 -6.88 -13.66 5.78
CA VAL A 416 -5.79 -13.02 5.01
C VAL A 416 -4.70 -14.04 4.76
N ARG A 417 -4.23 -14.17 3.52
CA ARG A 417 -3.36 -15.28 3.09
C ARG A 417 -2.31 -14.87 2.06
N TRP A 418 -1.27 -15.67 1.98
CA TRP A 418 -0.33 -15.74 0.86
C TRP A 418 -0.57 -17.03 0.08
N SER A 419 -0.03 -17.14 -1.14
CA SER A 419 -0.12 -18.37 -1.94
C SER A 419 0.49 -19.61 -1.29
N PHE A 420 1.39 -19.43 -0.31
CA PHE A 420 2.10 -20.49 0.41
C PHE A 420 1.64 -20.69 1.86
N GLY A 421 0.70 -19.88 2.35
CA GLY A 421 0.33 -19.89 3.76
C GLY A 421 -0.38 -18.63 4.21
N ALA A 422 -0.09 -18.15 5.42
CA ALA A 422 -0.77 -17.01 6.02
C ALA A 422 0.05 -16.35 7.13
N PRO A 423 -0.22 -15.09 7.48
CA PRO A 423 0.30 -14.52 8.71
C PRO A 423 -0.28 -15.24 9.93
N ALA A 424 0.49 -15.29 11.02
CA ALA A 424 0.08 -15.99 12.23
C ALA A 424 0.65 -15.35 13.50
N LEU A 425 0.07 -15.70 14.66
CA LEU A 425 0.56 -15.32 15.98
C LEU A 425 0.88 -16.59 16.78
N ALA A 426 2.07 -16.67 17.37
CA ALA A 426 2.32 -17.61 18.46
C ALA A 426 1.80 -17.02 19.77
N ARG A 427 0.78 -17.65 20.34
CA ARG A 427 0.29 -17.39 21.69
C ARG A 427 1.10 -18.21 22.68
N CYS A 428 2.01 -17.57 23.40
CA CYS A 428 2.88 -18.22 24.37
C CYS A 428 2.37 -17.97 25.79
N ARG A 429 2.33 -19.02 26.62
CA ARG A 429 1.95 -18.94 28.03
C ARG A 429 3.13 -19.33 28.93
N HIS A 430 3.37 -18.50 29.94
CA HIS A 430 4.34 -18.78 30.99
C HIS A 430 3.73 -18.38 32.34
N GLY A 431 3.27 -19.36 33.11
CA GLY A 431 2.47 -19.13 34.31
C GLY A 431 1.17 -18.38 33.97
N ASN A 432 0.95 -17.22 34.59
CA ASN A 432 -0.22 -16.37 34.34
C ASN A 432 0.01 -15.34 33.22
N GLU A 433 1.20 -15.32 32.60
CA GLU A 433 1.50 -14.37 31.54
C GLU A 433 1.26 -14.99 30.16
N GLU A 434 0.47 -14.30 29.35
CA GLU A 434 0.28 -14.60 27.93
C GLU A 434 0.97 -13.52 27.08
N THR A 435 1.68 -13.93 26.02
CA THR A 435 2.36 -13.04 25.07
C THR A 435 2.12 -13.50 23.64
N PHE A 436 2.15 -12.57 22.68
CA PHE A 436 1.90 -12.87 21.27
C PHE A 436 3.09 -12.48 20.39
N THR A 437 3.62 -13.44 19.63
CA THR A 437 4.72 -13.20 18.69
C THR A 437 4.22 -13.39 17.25
N PRO A 438 4.29 -12.36 16.38
CA PRO A 438 3.91 -12.50 14.98
C PRO A 438 4.86 -13.42 14.24
N GLY A 439 4.41 -13.97 13.13
CA GLY A 439 5.25 -14.78 12.26
C GLY A 439 4.58 -15.10 10.94
N ALA A 440 5.34 -15.74 10.06
CA ALA A 440 4.85 -16.27 8.81
C ALA A 440 4.56 -17.77 8.95
N PHE A 441 3.34 -18.19 8.68
CA PHE A 441 3.00 -19.59 8.54
C PHE A 441 3.15 -20.02 7.08
N PHE A 442 3.92 -21.07 6.86
CA PHE A 442 4.22 -21.67 5.56
C PHE A 442 3.65 -23.09 5.54
N GLY A 443 2.51 -23.26 4.89
CA GLY A 443 1.75 -24.50 4.94
C GLY A 443 0.31 -24.35 4.48
N ARG A 444 -0.44 -25.45 4.57
CA ARG A 444 -1.85 -25.48 4.16
C ARG A 444 -2.72 -24.78 5.21
N VAL A 445 -3.60 -23.89 4.76
CA VAL A 445 -4.54 -23.16 5.62
C VAL A 445 -5.97 -23.59 5.32
N ASP A 446 -6.59 -24.29 6.25
CA ASP A 446 -7.99 -24.75 6.16
C ASP A 446 -8.95 -23.72 6.78
N ASN A 447 -9.97 -23.33 6.01
CA ASN A 447 -11.00 -22.39 6.48
C ASN A 447 -12.07 -23.08 7.34
N GLU A 448 -12.33 -24.37 7.14
CA GLU A 448 -13.45 -25.07 7.79
C GLU A 448 -13.23 -25.25 9.30
N ALA A 449 -11.96 -25.28 9.72
CA ALA A 449 -11.55 -25.42 11.11
C ALA A 449 -11.29 -24.08 11.82
N ALA A 450 -11.64 -22.94 11.19
CA ALA A 450 -11.40 -21.62 11.76
C ALA A 450 -12.38 -21.30 12.90
N VAL A 451 -11.89 -20.67 13.95
CA VAL A 451 -12.64 -20.33 15.17
C VAL A 451 -12.33 -18.91 15.65
N SER A 452 -13.13 -18.41 16.59
CA SER A 452 -12.83 -17.17 17.32
C SER A 452 -11.89 -17.44 18.48
N VAL A 453 -10.80 -16.67 18.59
CA VAL A 453 -9.78 -16.84 19.63
C VAL A 453 -9.64 -15.55 20.45
N ARG A 454 -9.77 -15.69 21.77
CA ARG A 454 -9.53 -14.61 22.72
C ARG A 454 -8.07 -14.15 22.68
N VAL A 455 -7.84 -12.83 22.66
CA VAL A 455 -6.51 -12.22 22.65
C VAL A 455 -6.27 -11.12 23.69
N SER A 456 -7.29 -10.69 24.44
CA SER A 456 -7.17 -9.65 25.48
C SER A 456 -7.67 -10.02 26.87
#